data_AF-A0A1Z9GXV9-F1
#
_entry.id   AF-A0A1Z9GXV9-F1
#
_cell.length_a   1.000
_cell.length_b   1.000
_cell.length_c   1.000
_cell.angle_alpha   90.00
_cell.angle_beta   90.00
_cell.angle_gamma   90.00
#
_symmetry.space_group_name_H-M   'P 1'
#
loop_
_entity.id
_entity.type
_entity.pdbx_description
1 polymer ?
#
loop_
_entity_poly.entity_id
_entity_poly.type
_entity_poly.pdbx_seq_one_letter_code
_entity_poly.pdbx_strand_id
1 'polypeptide(L)'
;MIDQMQQKTYCPYAFKGLAIEPNNDIKPCCRYDTTNDQKIPNTSSLKQPVQALGSVLFKDIRQKMRQGQEVPGCWKCTKEEQTIGKSMRTNAITQFNDYGNLPEDIQLEFLELMVGRQCNLKCRTCSPYLSTSWDEDLKKSDGVKTLFFGASHELFDDMTKRPITNESILSFSHETCKKLKDIKITGGEPFLQDDLIIFLDRLVEWDLAKHIRLEIFTNCSFYPKPKYRSMFKSFKEVKIKLSLDAIGTKSDYIRKKSIWDKTVKVAEFWKQYAQENNNIEIGISHTVSIFNILYYDEYIDWIIDMFSDTFTIDVNPIHYPTYLTAYNFPNDVKQKIQTELHKQQESLKNKFDSRLYRKYIGKYILKLIDYLETDSNKNEPTFAGRDIINQFKATTESLDEVRNDNSWQLVFPKLSEIIND
;
A
#
# COMPACT_ATOMS: atom_id res chain seq x y z
N MET A 1 -16.85 -14.62 -27.00
CA MET A 1 -15.50 -14.04 -27.16
C MET A 1 -15.64 -12.55 -27.32
N ILE A 2 -14.97 -11.80 -26.46
CA ILE A 2 -14.88 -10.35 -26.50
C ILE A 2 -14.01 -9.91 -27.71
N ASP A 3 -14.42 -8.88 -28.45
CA ASP A 3 -13.63 -8.31 -29.57
C ASP A 3 -12.36 -7.58 -29.06
N GLN A 4 -11.34 -7.39 -29.90
CA GLN A 4 -10.03 -6.83 -29.55
C GLN A 4 -10.13 -5.48 -28.80
N MET A 5 -11.11 -4.63 -29.14
CA MET A 5 -11.32 -3.35 -28.45
C MET A 5 -11.84 -3.50 -27.02
N GLN A 6 -12.71 -4.48 -26.79
CA GLN A 6 -13.26 -4.75 -25.47
C GLN A 6 -12.22 -5.49 -24.57
N GLN A 7 -11.30 -6.27 -25.15
CA GLN A 7 -10.18 -6.87 -24.39
C GLN A 7 -9.22 -5.80 -23.82
N LYS A 8 -9.09 -4.66 -24.50
CA LYS A 8 -8.25 -3.55 -24.05
C LYS A 8 -8.79 -2.83 -22.81
N THR A 9 -10.10 -2.87 -22.58
CA THR A 9 -10.74 -2.11 -21.48
C THR A 9 -11.28 -3.01 -20.37
N TYR A 10 -11.49 -4.30 -20.64
CA TYR A 10 -11.94 -5.27 -19.65
C TYR A 10 -11.03 -5.31 -18.40
N CYS A 11 -11.65 -5.31 -17.22
CA CYS A 11 -10.98 -5.44 -15.93
C CYS A 11 -11.82 -6.31 -14.99
N PRO A 12 -11.31 -7.48 -14.53
CA PRO A 12 -12.05 -8.35 -13.61
C PRO A 12 -12.57 -7.64 -12.35
N TYR A 13 -11.82 -6.68 -11.79
CA TYR A 13 -12.22 -5.95 -10.58
C TYR A 13 -13.54 -5.18 -10.73
N ALA A 14 -13.85 -4.64 -11.91
CA ALA A 14 -15.12 -3.93 -12.12
C ALA A 14 -16.36 -4.85 -12.10
N PHE A 15 -16.15 -6.16 -12.31
CA PHE A 15 -17.20 -7.16 -12.37
C PHE A 15 -17.25 -8.05 -11.12
N LYS A 16 -16.12 -8.21 -10.42
CA LYS A 16 -15.94 -9.21 -9.36
C LYS A 16 -15.37 -8.63 -8.06
N GLY A 17 -14.92 -7.38 -8.09
CA GLY A 17 -14.15 -6.75 -7.02
C GLY A 17 -14.94 -5.67 -6.28
N LEU A 18 -14.59 -5.51 -5.01
CA LEU A 18 -14.99 -4.40 -4.17
C LEU A 18 -13.79 -3.93 -3.36
N ALA A 19 -13.48 -2.63 -3.40
CA ALA A 19 -12.51 -2.01 -2.51
C ALA A 19 -13.23 -1.07 -1.55
N ILE A 20 -13.04 -1.27 -0.25
CA ILE A 20 -13.60 -0.43 0.81
C ILE A 20 -12.46 0.37 1.47
N GLU A 21 -12.57 1.70 1.42
CA GLU A 21 -11.62 2.66 1.98
C GLU A 21 -11.83 2.84 3.50
N PRO A 22 -10.91 3.50 4.22
CA PRO A 22 -10.98 3.65 5.68
C PRO A 22 -12.19 4.46 6.13
N ASN A 23 -12.66 5.38 5.29
CA ASN A 23 -13.86 6.19 5.52
C ASN A 23 -15.14 5.51 5.03
N ASN A 24 -15.07 4.21 4.76
CA ASN A 24 -16.12 3.38 4.17
C ASN A 24 -16.44 3.65 2.70
N ASP A 25 -15.80 4.61 2.01
CA ASP A 25 -16.04 4.82 0.56
C ASP A 25 -15.77 3.54 -0.23
N ILE A 26 -16.59 3.30 -1.26
CA ILE A 26 -16.49 2.08 -2.08
C ILE A 26 -16.03 2.43 -3.48
N LYS A 27 -15.06 1.65 -3.99
CA LYS A 27 -14.51 1.74 -5.34
C LYS A 27 -14.42 0.36 -6.00
N PRO A 28 -14.28 0.28 -7.33
CA PRO A 28 -14.01 -0.98 -8.02
C PRO A 28 -12.66 -1.63 -7.62
N CYS A 29 -11.63 -0.82 -7.38
CA CYS A 29 -10.31 -1.25 -6.88
C CYS A 29 -9.56 -0.07 -6.24
N CYS A 30 -8.49 -0.34 -5.48
CA CYS A 30 -7.67 0.70 -4.84
C CYS A 30 -6.98 1.67 -5.82
N ARG A 31 -6.83 1.30 -7.11
CA ARG A 31 -6.21 2.17 -8.13
C ARG A 31 -7.21 3.14 -8.77
N TYR A 32 -8.51 2.92 -8.59
CA TYR A 32 -9.54 3.75 -9.22
C TYR A 32 -9.46 5.19 -8.71
N ASP A 33 -9.29 6.11 -9.65
CA ASP A 33 -9.26 7.53 -9.37
C ASP A 33 -10.67 8.11 -9.36
N THR A 34 -11.03 8.76 -8.25
CA THR A 34 -12.34 9.35 -8.02
C THR A 34 -12.31 10.87 -8.09
N THR A 35 -11.27 11.46 -8.68
CA THR A 35 -11.21 12.92 -8.91
C THR A 35 -12.22 13.37 -9.97
N ASN A 36 -12.42 12.55 -11.02
CA ASN A 36 -13.32 12.85 -12.13
C ASN A 36 -14.71 12.18 -12.01
N ASP A 37 -14.90 11.32 -11.01
CA ASP A 37 -16.13 10.57 -10.79
C ASP A 37 -16.59 10.75 -9.35
N GLN A 38 -17.92 10.76 -9.13
CA GLN A 38 -18.44 10.71 -7.76
C GLN A 38 -18.02 9.39 -7.11
N LYS A 39 -17.40 9.49 -5.92
CA LYS A 39 -17.27 8.33 -5.04
C LYS A 39 -18.66 7.77 -4.74
N ILE A 40 -18.76 6.50 -4.36
CA ILE A 40 -19.95 6.00 -3.68
C ILE A 40 -19.67 6.09 -2.18
N PRO A 41 -20.11 7.15 -1.48
CA PRO A 41 -20.10 7.16 -0.04
C PRO A 41 -20.97 6.02 0.47
N ASN A 42 -20.41 5.17 1.32
CA ASN A 42 -21.16 4.14 2.05
C ASN A 42 -22.06 4.76 3.13
N THR A 43 -21.94 6.07 3.38
CA THR A 43 -22.59 6.76 4.49
C THR A 43 -23.99 7.31 4.21
N SER A 44 -24.56 7.14 3.00
CA SER A 44 -25.91 7.70 2.70
C SER A 44 -26.93 6.71 2.12
N SER A 45 -26.56 5.53 1.65
CA SER A 45 -27.55 4.61 1.02
C SER A 45 -27.30 3.11 1.17
N LEU A 46 -26.06 2.65 1.39
CA LEU A 46 -25.73 1.23 1.36
C LEU A 46 -25.31 0.75 2.75
N LYS A 47 -26.26 0.30 3.59
CA LYS A 47 -25.93 -0.40 4.85
C LYS A 47 -25.13 -1.71 4.65
N GLN A 48 -25.02 -2.17 3.40
CA GLN A 48 -24.29 -3.36 2.99
C GLN A 48 -23.38 -3.03 1.79
N PRO A 49 -22.04 -3.04 1.94
CA PRO A 49 -21.11 -2.64 0.90
C PRO A 49 -21.27 -3.39 -0.43
N VAL A 50 -21.65 -4.68 -0.37
CA VAL A 50 -21.88 -5.52 -1.55
C VAL A 50 -22.91 -4.94 -2.52
N GLN A 51 -23.86 -4.15 -2.03
CA GLN A 51 -24.89 -3.52 -2.87
C GLN A 51 -24.30 -2.48 -3.84
N ALA A 52 -23.08 -1.98 -3.58
CA ALA A 52 -22.38 -1.07 -4.48
C ALA A 52 -22.11 -1.70 -5.86
N LEU A 53 -22.03 -3.03 -5.96
CA LEU A 53 -21.93 -3.74 -7.23
C LEU A 53 -23.10 -3.42 -8.18
N GLY A 54 -24.28 -3.10 -7.63
CA GLY A 54 -25.48 -2.72 -8.37
C GLY A 54 -25.68 -1.21 -8.57
N SER A 55 -24.74 -0.39 -8.09
CA SER A 55 -24.82 1.08 -8.16
C SER A 55 -24.70 1.63 -9.59
N VAL A 56 -25.09 2.89 -9.77
CA VAL A 56 -24.98 3.62 -11.06
C VAL A 56 -23.54 3.65 -11.54
N LEU A 57 -22.58 3.98 -10.66
CA LEU A 57 -21.15 4.04 -11.01
C LEU A 57 -20.64 2.69 -11.51
N PHE A 58 -20.87 1.60 -10.77
CA PHE A 58 -20.41 0.27 -11.20
C PHE A 58 -21.08 -0.19 -12.50
N LYS A 59 -22.36 0.14 -12.71
CA LYS A 59 -23.07 -0.15 -13.97
C LYS A 59 -22.47 0.63 -15.14
N ASP A 60 -22.20 1.93 -14.97
CA ASP A 60 -21.58 2.78 -16.00
C ASP A 60 -20.18 2.29 -16.40
N ILE A 61 -19.33 1.99 -15.41
CA ILE A 61 -17.98 1.44 -15.64
C ILE A 61 -18.05 0.17 -16.48
N ARG A 62 -18.90 -0.78 -16.08
CA ARG A 62 -19.07 -2.04 -16.82
C ARG A 62 -19.64 -1.81 -18.22
N GLN A 63 -20.56 -0.87 -18.40
CA GLN A 63 -21.11 -0.53 -19.70
C GLN A 63 -20.03 0.03 -20.64
N LYS A 64 -19.21 0.99 -20.17
CA LYS A 64 -18.08 1.53 -20.92
C LYS A 64 -17.09 0.43 -21.33
N MET A 65 -16.71 -0.46 -20.41
CA MET A 65 -15.85 -1.60 -20.72
C MET A 65 -16.48 -2.55 -21.76
N ARG A 66 -17.78 -2.83 -21.67
CA ARG A 66 -18.52 -3.63 -22.67
C ARG A 66 -18.55 -2.96 -24.05
N GLN A 67 -18.47 -1.64 -24.11
CA GLN A 67 -18.42 -0.88 -25.35
C GLN A 67 -16.98 -0.65 -25.86
N GLY A 68 -15.95 -1.17 -25.17
CA GLY A 68 -14.55 -0.92 -25.53
C GLY A 68 -14.09 0.51 -25.24
N GLN A 69 -14.82 1.26 -24.40
CA GLN A 69 -14.51 2.65 -24.06
C GLN A 69 -13.61 2.72 -22.81
N GLU A 70 -12.70 3.69 -22.82
CA GLU A 70 -11.87 3.98 -21.65
C GLU A 70 -12.71 4.49 -20.48
N VAL A 71 -12.31 4.10 -19.28
CA VAL A 71 -12.93 4.56 -18.03
C VAL A 71 -11.99 5.59 -17.41
N PRO A 72 -12.39 6.88 -17.25
CA PRO A 72 -11.50 7.93 -16.77
C PRO A 72 -10.80 7.59 -15.44
N GLY A 73 -11.53 7.01 -14.47
CA GLY A 73 -10.94 6.59 -13.19
C GLY A 73 -9.88 5.47 -13.29
N CYS A 74 -9.75 4.80 -14.44
CA CYS A 74 -8.77 3.73 -14.68
C CYS A 74 -7.47 4.22 -15.36
N TRP A 75 -7.30 5.53 -15.57
CA TRP A 75 -6.19 6.13 -16.34
C TRP A 75 -4.79 5.62 -15.93
N LYS A 76 -4.60 5.32 -14.64
CA LYS A 76 -3.36 4.76 -14.09
C LYS A 76 -2.96 3.45 -14.78
N CYS A 77 -3.89 2.52 -14.93
CA CYS A 77 -3.63 1.25 -15.59
C CYS A 77 -3.38 1.44 -17.09
N THR A 78 -4.16 2.32 -17.74
CA THR A 78 -3.97 2.68 -19.15
C THR A 78 -2.56 3.21 -19.39
N LYS A 79 -2.08 4.13 -18.53
CA LYS A 79 -0.75 4.72 -18.62
C LYS A 79 0.35 3.68 -18.41
N GLU A 80 0.23 2.84 -17.38
CA GLU A 80 1.20 1.76 -17.10
C GLU A 80 1.28 0.76 -18.27
N GLU A 81 0.15 0.40 -18.88
CA GLU A 81 0.13 -0.51 -20.03
C GLU A 81 0.80 0.08 -21.26
N GLN A 82 0.60 1.38 -21.53
CA GLN A 82 1.24 2.07 -22.65
C GLN A 82 2.75 2.22 -22.47
N THR A 83 3.24 2.32 -21.24
CA THR A 83 4.67 2.55 -20.96
C THR A 83 5.46 1.27 -20.70
N ILE A 84 4.91 0.34 -19.91
CA ILE A 84 5.60 -0.89 -19.47
C ILE A 84 4.89 -2.18 -19.87
N GLY A 85 3.77 -2.09 -20.60
CA GLY A 85 3.04 -3.24 -21.15
C GLY A 85 2.25 -4.04 -20.11
N LYS A 86 2.23 -3.62 -18.83
CA LYS A 86 1.55 -4.31 -17.73
C LYS A 86 0.99 -3.31 -16.71
N SER A 87 -0.12 -3.67 -16.08
CA SER A 87 -0.74 -2.92 -14.98
C SER A 87 -1.40 -3.88 -13.98
N MET A 88 -1.99 -3.31 -12.93
CA MET A 88 -2.88 -4.06 -12.03
C MET A 88 -4.04 -4.75 -12.79
N ARG A 89 -4.57 -4.14 -13.86
CA ARG A 89 -5.65 -4.72 -14.68
C ARG A 89 -5.19 -5.97 -15.43
N THR A 90 -4.05 -5.90 -16.13
CA THR A 90 -3.52 -7.06 -16.87
C THR A 90 -3.10 -8.19 -15.94
N ASN A 91 -2.61 -7.85 -14.74
CA ASN A 91 -2.31 -8.83 -13.70
C ASN A 91 -3.59 -9.52 -13.18
N ALA A 92 -4.67 -8.76 -12.98
CA ALA A 92 -5.97 -9.31 -12.59
C ALA A 92 -6.49 -10.31 -13.63
N ILE A 93 -6.41 -10.01 -14.93
CA ILE A 93 -6.80 -10.95 -16.00
C ILE A 93 -6.13 -12.31 -15.82
N THR A 94 -4.83 -12.31 -15.51
CA THR A 94 -4.08 -13.54 -15.23
C THR A 94 -4.51 -14.19 -13.92
N GLN A 95 -4.65 -13.42 -12.84
CA GLN A 95 -5.03 -13.90 -11.51
C GLN A 95 -6.41 -14.58 -11.47
N PHE A 96 -7.39 -14.00 -12.17
CA PHE A 96 -8.75 -14.54 -12.26
C PHE A 96 -8.91 -15.58 -13.37
N ASN A 97 -7.84 -15.86 -14.15
CA ASN A 97 -7.90 -16.68 -15.36
C ASN A 97 -9.02 -16.24 -16.31
N ASP A 98 -9.13 -14.94 -16.52
CA ASP A 98 -10.30 -14.28 -17.10
C ASP A 98 -9.93 -13.51 -18.37
N TYR A 99 -9.62 -14.28 -19.42
CA TYR A 99 -9.15 -13.79 -20.71
C TYR A 99 -10.28 -13.29 -21.63
N GLY A 100 -11.29 -12.66 -21.04
CA GLY A 100 -12.31 -11.95 -21.81
C GLY A 100 -13.59 -12.73 -22.06
N ASN A 101 -14.16 -13.30 -21.00
CA ASN A 101 -15.59 -13.62 -20.97
C ASN A 101 -16.26 -12.61 -20.04
N LEU A 102 -16.99 -11.64 -20.61
CA LEU A 102 -17.80 -10.70 -19.82
C LEU A 102 -18.79 -11.53 -18.99
N PRO A 103 -18.71 -11.52 -17.65
CA PRO A 103 -19.65 -12.30 -16.87
C PRO A 103 -21.06 -11.70 -17.01
N GLU A 104 -22.05 -12.58 -17.19
CA GLU A 104 -23.46 -12.21 -17.18
C GLU A 104 -23.93 -11.92 -15.75
N ASP A 105 -23.46 -12.72 -14.78
CA ASP A 105 -23.75 -12.55 -13.35
C ASP A 105 -22.63 -11.78 -12.62
N ILE A 106 -23.03 -10.77 -11.85
CA ILE A 106 -22.13 -10.00 -10.98
C ILE A 106 -22.09 -10.65 -9.60
N GLN A 107 -20.95 -11.24 -9.24
CA GLN A 107 -20.72 -11.89 -7.94
C GLN A 107 -19.41 -11.40 -7.34
N LEU A 108 -19.38 -11.25 -6.01
CA LEU A 108 -18.18 -10.84 -5.28
C LEU A 108 -17.18 -12.00 -5.22
N GLU A 109 -16.07 -11.88 -5.94
CA GLU A 109 -14.95 -12.82 -5.86
C GLU A 109 -13.70 -12.21 -5.20
N PHE A 110 -13.60 -10.89 -5.15
CA PHE A 110 -12.47 -10.17 -4.56
C PHE A 110 -12.92 -9.04 -3.64
N LEU A 111 -12.37 -9.02 -2.44
CA LEU A 111 -12.59 -7.97 -1.45
C LEU A 111 -11.26 -7.36 -1.02
N GLU A 112 -11.05 -6.09 -1.34
CA GLU A 112 -10.00 -5.28 -0.72
C GLU A 112 -10.63 -4.42 0.38
N LEU A 113 -10.09 -4.52 1.58
CA LEU A 113 -10.64 -3.87 2.76
C LEU A 113 -9.56 -3.11 3.51
N MET A 114 -9.77 -1.81 3.62
CA MET A 114 -9.14 -0.99 4.66
C MET A 114 -10.02 -1.01 5.89
N VAL A 115 -9.54 -1.69 6.92
CA VAL A 115 -10.29 -1.95 8.17
C VAL A 115 -10.49 -0.70 9.05
N GLY A 116 -9.97 0.45 8.63
CA GLY A 116 -10.08 1.73 9.32
C GLY A 116 -8.75 2.48 9.33
N ARG A 117 -8.68 3.52 10.16
CA ARG A 117 -7.47 4.31 10.44
C ARG A 117 -6.87 4.03 11.82
N GLN A 118 -7.42 3.12 12.63
CA GLN A 118 -6.81 2.78 13.91
C GLN A 118 -5.44 2.14 13.71
N CYS A 119 -4.38 2.80 14.17
CA CYS A 119 -3.02 2.31 14.06
C CYS A 119 -2.20 2.78 15.27
N ASN A 120 -1.28 1.92 15.71
CA ASN A 120 -0.36 2.22 16.81
C ASN A 120 0.93 2.93 16.38
N LEU A 121 1.18 3.08 15.07
CA LEU A 121 2.34 3.78 14.50
C LEU A 121 1.94 5.09 13.83
N LYS A 122 2.86 6.05 13.75
CA LYS A 122 2.67 7.33 13.05
C LYS A 122 3.77 7.56 12.01
N CYS A 123 3.87 6.64 11.06
CA CYS A 123 4.93 6.62 10.06
C CYS A 123 4.95 7.90 9.22
N ARG A 124 6.13 8.48 8.98
CA ARG A 124 6.34 9.69 8.16
C ARG A 124 5.99 9.49 6.69
N THR A 125 6.15 8.26 6.19
CA THR A 125 5.74 7.82 4.84
C THR A 125 4.25 7.50 4.72
N CYS A 126 3.48 7.71 5.80
CA CYS A 126 2.03 7.54 5.83
C CYS A 126 1.35 8.92 5.91
N SER A 127 0.06 8.93 6.23
CA SER A 127 -0.76 10.13 6.31
C SER A 127 -1.61 10.11 7.58
N PRO A 128 -1.93 11.28 8.18
CA PRO A 128 -2.85 11.35 9.30
C PRO A 128 -4.25 10.79 9.00
N TYR A 129 -4.66 10.73 7.73
CA TYR A 129 -5.90 10.07 7.31
C TYR A 129 -5.93 8.56 7.57
N LEU A 130 -4.75 7.93 7.76
CA LEU A 130 -4.61 6.47 7.82
C LEU A 130 -4.13 5.95 9.18
N SER A 131 -3.83 6.83 10.14
CA SER A 131 -3.40 6.41 11.48
C SER A 131 -3.86 7.37 12.57
N THR A 132 -4.60 6.83 13.54
CA THR A 132 -4.99 7.53 14.79
C THR A 132 -3.82 7.98 15.63
N SER A 133 -2.63 7.37 15.51
CA SER A 133 -1.46 7.80 16.28
C SER A 133 -0.94 9.17 15.86
N TRP A 134 -1.29 9.65 14.66
CA TRP A 134 -0.99 11.02 14.23
C TRP A 134 -1.81 12.08 14.99
N ASP A 135 -2.97 11.72 15.55
CA ASP A 135 -3.83 12.66 16.26
C ASP A 135 -3.10 13.35 17.43
N GLU A 136 -2.10 12.69 18.02
CA GLU A 136 -1.21 13.28 19.02
C GLU A 136 -0.40 14.46 18.48
N ASP A 137 0.17 14.33 17.28
CA ASP A 137 1.01 15.36 16.68
C ASP A 137 0.14 16.56 16.26
N LEU A 138 -1.03 16.27 15.68
CA LEU A 138 -1.99 17.28 15.23
C LEU A 138 -2.59 18.08 16.38
N LYS A 139 -2.78 17.47 17.57
CA LYS A 139 -3.23 18.17 18.77
C LYS A 139 -2.14 19.04 19.40
N LYS A 140 -0.86 18.68 19.21
CA LYS A 140 0.29 19.41 19.76
C LYS A 140 0.71 20.62 18.93
N SER A 141 0.41 20.63 17.62
CA SER A 141 0.87 21.69 16.72
C SER A 141 -0.15 22.01 15.63
N ASP A 142 -0.67 23.25 15.68
CA ASP A 142 -1.47 23.81 14.59
C ASP A 142 -0.65 24.01 13.30
N GLY A 143 0.67 24.15 13.42
CA GLY A 143 1.58 24.18 12.27
C GLY A 143 1.56 22.85 11.52
N VAL A 144 1.74 21.73 12.22
CA VAL A 144 1.61 20.39 11.62
C VAL A 144 0.20 20.16 11.09
N LYS A 145 -0.83 20.58 11.82
CA LYS A 145 -2.22 20.48 11.34
C LYS A 145 -2.42 21.23 10.02
N THR A 146 -1.88 22.43 9.90
CA THR A 146 -1.92 23.26 8.68
C THR A 146 -1.18 22.61 7.51
N LEU A 147 -0.02 21.98 7.75
CA LEU A 147 0.77 21.31 6.71
C LEU A 147 0.01 20.17 6.03
N PHE A 148 -0.83 19.43 6.77
CA PHE A 148 -1.56 18.27 6.25
C PHE A 148 -3.01 18.55 5.85
N PHE A 149 -3.65 19.56 6.45
CA PHE A 149 -5.08 19.81 6.28
C PHE A 149 -5.42 21.22 5.76
N GLY A 150 -4.42 22.05 5.50
CA GLY A 150 -4.59 23.44 5.09
C GLY A 150 -4.97 24.37 6.25
N ALA A 151 -4.95 25.67 6.01
CA ALA A 151 -5.09 26.69 7.06
C ALA A 151 -6.47 26.70 7.76
N SER A 152 -7.53 26.23 7.09
CA SER A 152 -8.88 26.21 7.68
C SER A 152 -9.09 25.05 8.65
N HIS A 153 -8.24 24.01 8.60
CA HIS A 153 -8.39 22.75 9.34
C HIS A 153 -9.73 22.02 9.11
N GLU A 154 -10.57 22.43 8.16
CA GLU A 154 -11.89 21.81 7.91
C GLU A 154 -11.77 20.32 7.56
N LEU A 155 -10.74 19.94 6.80
CA LEU A 155 -10.47 18.54 6.46
C LEU A 155 -10.07 17.71 7.69
N PHE A 156 -9.44 18.33 8.69
CA PHE A 156 -9.12 17.67 9.95
C PHE A 156 -10.39 17.43 10.77
N ASP A 157 -11.27 18.44 10.86
CA ASP A 157 -12.55 18.32 11.55
C ASP A 157 -13.47 17.27 10.90
N ASP A 158 -13.50 17.23 9.56
CA ASP A 158 -14.24 16.19 8.82
C ASP A 158 -13.64 14.80 9.08
N MET A 159 -12.31 14.65 9.00
CA MET A 159 -11.64 13.37 9.28
C MET A 159 -11.93 12.86 10.69
N THR A 160 -11.89 13.73 11.71
CA THR A 160 -12.06 13.32 13.11
C THR A 160 -13.50 12.96 13.47
N LYS A 161 -14.50 13.42 12.70
CA LYS A 161 -15.91 13.01 12.82
C LYS A 161 -16.19 11.63 12.24
N ARG A 162 -15.32 11.12 11.37
CA ARG A 162 -15.51 9.82 10.70
C ARG A 162 -15.18 8.65 11.65
N PRO A 163 -15.83 7.49 11.49
CA PRO A 163 -15.48 6.28 12.20
C PRO A 163 -13.99 5.94 12.05
N ILE A 164 -13.38 5.53 13.15
CA ILE A 164 -11.98 5.13 13.18
C ILE A 164 -11.79 3.73 12.59
N THR A 165 -12.81 2.88 12.72
CA THR A 165 -12.85 1.50 12.28
C THR A 165 -13.91 1.33 11.19
N ASN A 166 -13.77 0.29 10.37
CA ASN A 166 -14.70 -0.04 9.31
C ASN A 166 -15.61 -1.19 9.76
N GLU A 167 -16.69 -0.85 10.46
CA GLU A 167 -17.68 -1.84 10.95
C GLU A 167 -18.50 -2.46 9.81
N SER A 168 -18.47 -1.90 8.60
CA SER A 168 -19.24 -2.42 7.47
C SER A 168 -18.79 -3.83 7.06
N ILE A 169 -17.59 -4.26 7.48
CA ILE A 169 -17.10 -5.64 7.37
C ILE A 169 -18.04 -6.66 8.05
N LEU A 170 -18.74 -6.26 9.13
CA LEU A 170 -19.63 -7.16 9.86
C LEU A 170 -20.98 -7.37 9.16
N SER A 171 -21.28 -6.59 8.13
CA SER A 171 -22.52 -6.71 7.34
C SER A 171 -22.45 -7.80 6.27
N PHE A 172 -21.26 -8.32 5.97
CA PHE A 172 -21.09 -9.45 5.06
C PHE A 172 -21.72 -10.71 5.66
N SER A 173 -22.40 -11.47 4.80
CA SER A 173 -23.12 -12.70 5.11
C SER A 173 -22.57 -13.88 4.32
N HIS A 174 -22.96 -15.10 4.73
CA HIS A 174 -22.66 -16.33 3.99
C HIS A 174 -22.97 -16.19 2.49
N GLU A 175 -24.18 -15.75 2.12
CA GLU A 175 -24.59 -15.67 0.71
C GLU A 175 -23.73 -14.67 -0.08
N THR A 176 -23.38 -13.54 0.52
CA THR A 176 -22.54 -12.53 -0.15
C THR A 176 -21.09 -12.97 -0.31
N CYS A 177 -20.60 -13.83 0.59
CA CYS A 177 -19.23 -14.34 0.58
C CYS A 177 -19.07 -15.69 -0.10
N LYS A 178 -20.17 -16.35 -0.52
CA LYS A 178 -20.19 -17.71 -1.08
C LYS A 178 -19.26 -17.92 -2.28
N LYS A 179 -18.92 -16.84 -3.00
CA LYS A 179 -18.07 -16.85 -4.20
C LYS A 179 -16.77 -16.09 -4.01
N LEU A 180 -16.51 -15.59 -2.80
CA LEU A 180 -15.30 -14.88 -2.44
C LEU A 180 -14.10 -15.83 -2.54
N LYS A 181 -13.06 -15.41 -3.27
CA LYS A 181 -11.84 -16.18 -3.53
C LYS A 181 -10.61 -15.49 -3.00
N ASP A 182 -10.62 -14.16 -2.98
CA ASP A 182 -9.45 -13.35 -2.66
C ASP A 182 -9.86 -12.23 -1.70
N ILE A 183 -9.13 -12.11 -0.59
CA ILE A 183 -9.30 -11.03 0.37
C ILE A 183 -7.96 -10.34 0.59
N LYS A 184 -7.91 -9.03 0.40
CA LYS A 184 -6.75 -8.20 0.71
C LYS A 184 -7.09 -7.23 1.85
N ILE A 185 -6.40 -7.37 2.96
CA ILE A 185 -6.62 -6.60 4.18
C ILE A 185 -5.48 -5.60 4.39
N THR A 186 -5.85 -4.33 4.47
CA THR A 186 -4.98 -3.18 4.76
C THR A 186 -5.70 -2.23 5.73
N GLY A 187 -5.34 -0.94 5.76
CA GLY A 187 -5.89 0.04 6.70
C GLY A 187 -5.17 -0.01 8.05
N GLY A 188 -5.20 1.12 8.76
CA GLY A 188 -4.43 1.42 9.98
C GLY A 188 -3.41 0.34 10.38
N GLU A 189 -3.74 -0.46 11.38
CA GLU A 189 -3.11 -1.75 11.63
C GLU A 189 -4.20 -2.82 11.76
N PRO A 190 -4.28 -3.80 10.84
CA PRO A 190 -5.35 -4.79 10.84
C PRO A 190 -5.43 -5.63 12.10
N PHE A 191 -4.30 -5.98 12.72
CA PHE A 191 -4.30 -6.81 13.93
C PHE A 191 -4.77 -6.08 15.20
N LEU A 192 -5.09 -4.79 15.11
CA LEU A 192 -5.77 -4.05 16.18
C LEU A 192 -7.30 -4.13 16.08
N GLN A 193 -7.86 -4.63 14.97
CA GLN A 193 -9.30 -4.59 14.70
C GLN A 193 -10.00 -5.86 15.13
N ASP A 194 -10.90 -5.75 16.10
CA ASP A 194 -11.70 -6.88 16.57
C ASP A 194 -12.74 -7.33 15.52
N ASP A 195 -13.31 -6.40 14.74
CA ASP A 195 -14.27 -6.72 13.69
C ASP A 195 -13.65 -7.60 12.58
N LEU A 196 -12.36 -7.41 12.30
CA LEU A 196 -11.63 -8.27 11.37
C LEU A 196 -11.55 -9.70 11.89
N ILE A 197 -11.30 -9.89 13.19
CA ILE A 197 -11.27 -11.23 13.80
C ILE A 197 -12.63 -11.89 13.63
N ILE A 198 -13.71 -11.18 13.95
CA ILE A 198 -15.08 -11.69 13.86
C ILE A 198 -15.40 -12.09 12.41
N PHE A 199 -15.04 -11.26 11.43
CA PHE A 199 -15.28 -11.56 10.02
C PHE A 199 -14.51 -12.79 9.54
N LEU A 200 -13.22 -12.89 9.85
CA LEU A 200 -12.42 -14.06 9.44
C LEU A 200 -12.92 -15.34 10.13
N ASP A 201 -13.36 -15.26 11.38
CA ASP A 201 -13.94 -16.38 12.14
C ASP A 201 -15.22 -16.89 11.47
N ARG A 202 -16.12 -15.96 11.08
CA ARG A 202 -17.34 -16.30 10.33
C ARG A 202 -17.03 -17.02 9.02
N LEU A 203 -16.01 -16.60 8.27
CA LEU A 203 -15.61 -17.29 7.03
C LEU A 203 -15.14 -18.73 7.28
N VAL A 204 -14.53 -19.00 8.43
CA VAL A 204 -14.15 -20.35 8.86
C VAL A 204 -15.39 -21.15 9.28
N GLU A 205 -16.27 -20.58 10.11
CA GLU A 205 -17.52 -21.22 10.55
C GLU A 205 -18.47 -21.55 9.39
N TRP A 206 -18.48 -20.70 8.36
CA TRP A 206 -19.24 -20.88 7.13
C TRP A 206 -18.60 -21.87 6.15
N ASP A 207 -17.46 -22.47 6.50
CA ASP A 207 -16.74 -23.42 5.64
C ASP A 207 -16.33 -22.81 4.28
N LEU A 208 -16.13 -21.48 4.24
CA LEU A 208 -15.72 -20.73 3.05
C LEU A 208 -14.21 -20.50 3.00
N ALA A 209 -13.54 -20.39 4.15
CA ALA A 209 -12.12 -20.05 4.26
C ALA A 209 -11.21 -20.94 3.39
N LYS A 210 -11.51 -22.25 3.27
CA LYS A 210 -10.74 -23.22 2.47
C LYS A 210 -10.67 -22.91 0.97
N HIS A 211 -11.48 -21.98 0.48
CA HIS A 211 -11.48 -21.52 -0.90
C HIS A 211 -10.88 -20.11 -1.08
N ILE A 212 -10.52 -19.45 0.04
CA ILE A 212 -10.10 -18.06 0.08
C ILE A 212 -8.59 -17.96 0.24
N ARG A 213 -7.95 -17.16 -0.62
CA ARG A 213 -6.60 -16.64 -0.43
C ARG A 213 -6.69 -15.32 0.32
N LEU A 214 -5.94 -15.20 1.41
CA LEU A 214 -5.92 -14.03 2.27
C LEU A 214 -4.56 -13.34 2.17
N GLU A 215 -4.53 -12.07 1.78
CA GLU A 215 -3.36 -11.22 1.89
C GLU A 215 -3.59 -10.18 2.99
N ILE A 216 -2.70 -10.07 3.98
CA ILE A 216 -2.85 -9.13 5.10
C ILE A 216 -1.56 -8.34 5.31
N PHE A 217 -1.68 -7.02 5.34
CA PHE A 217 -0.58 -6.10 5.56
C PHE A 217 -0.50 -5.74 7.04
N THR A 218 0.68 -5.90 7.64
CA THR A 218 0.93 -5.50 9.03
C THR A 218 2.16 -4.62 9.13
N ASN A 219 2.16 -3.73 10.10
CA ASN A 219 3.27 -2.88 10.45
C ASN A 219 4.40 -3.60 11.20
N CYS A 220 4.21 -4.89 11.55
CA CYS A 220 5.20 -5.76 12.18
C CYS A 220 5.67 -5.31 13.58
N SER A 221 4.89 -4.49 14.29
CA SER A 221 5.30 -3.92 15.59
C SER A 221 4.86 -4.72 16.83
N PHE A 222 4.02 -5.75 16.67
CA PHE A 222 3.58 -6.63 17.75
C PHE A 222 3.15 -8.01 17.22
N TYR A 223 3.13 -8.99 18.12
CA TYR A 223 2.66 -10.34 17.82
C TYR A 223 1.13 -10.36 17.64
N PRO A 224 0.60 -11.01 16.60
CA PRO A 224 -0.84 -11.12 16.39
C PRO A 224 -1.50 -11.89 17.55
N LYS A 225 -2.78 -11.62 17.81
CA LYS A 225 -3.56 -12.41 18.78
C LYS A 225 -3.56 -13.90 18.39
N PRO A 226 -3.49 -14.85 19.34
CA PRO A 226 -3.47 -16.28 19.05
C PRO A 226 -4.61 -16.78 18.16
N LYS A 227 -5.80 -16.15 18.24
CA LYS A 227 -6.97 -16.47 17.41
C LYS A 227 -6.71 -16.32 15.90
N TYR A 228 -5.91 -15.34 15.47
CA TYR A 228 -5.52 -15.25 14.05
C TYR A 228 -4.75 -16.49 13.60
N ARG A 229 -3.85 -16.99 14.45
CA ARG A 229 -3.01 -18.15 14.13
C ARG A 229 -3.82 -19.43 13.97
N SER A 230 -4.84 -19.63 14.80
CA SER A 230 -5.73 -20.79 14.61
C SER A 230 -6.54 -20.66 13.31
N MET A 231 -7.06 -19.48 12.99
CA MET A 231 -7.90 -19.28 11.80
C MET A 231 -7.12 -19.39 10.49
N PHE A 232 -5.89 -18.88 10.43
CA PHE A 232 -5.09 -18.88 9.19
C PHE A 232 -4.84 -20.27 8.61
N LYS A 233 -4.87 -21.33 9.43
CA LYS A 233 -4.73 -22.72 8.96
C LYS A 233 -5.92 -23.21 8.15
N SER A 234 -7.08 -22.57 8.29
CA SER A 234 -8.31 -22.93 7.58
C SER A 234 -8.40 -22.27 6.19
N PHE A 235 -7.56 -21.28 5.90
CA PHE A 235 -7.55 -20.58 4.62
C PHE A 235 -6.78 -21.37 3.56
N LYS A 236 -7.20 -21.25 2.29
CA LYS A 236 -6.49 -21.88 1.16
C LYS A 236 -5.02 -21.48 1.12
N GLU A 237 -4.77 -20.19 1.33
CA GLU A 237 -3.45 -19.58 1.34
C GLU A 237 -3.51 -18.29 2.16
N VAL A 238 -2.47 -18.01 2.93
CA VAL A 238 -2.34 -16.77 3.69
C VAL A 238 -0.99 -16.12 3.37
N LYS A 239 -1.01 -14.91 2.85
CA LYS A 239 0.17 -14.10 2.61
C LYS A 239 0.23 -12.98 3.64
N ILE A 240 1.23 -13.03 4.52
CA ILE A 240 1.49 -11.98 5.50
C ILE A 240 2.48 -10.99 4.89
N LYS A 241 2.04 -9.77 4.65
CA LYS A 241 2.85 -8.67 4.08
C LYS A 241 3.41 -7.82 5.22
N LEU A 242 4.70 -8.01 5.52
CA LEU A 242 5.43 -7.26 6.55
C LEU A 242 5.88 -5.90 6.00
N SER A 243 5.41 -4.82 6.60
CA SER A 243 5.80 -3.45 6.21
C SER A 243 7.11 -3.05 6.87
N LEU A 244 8.21 -3.13 6.12
CA LEU A 244 9.57 -2.90 6.62
C LEU A 244 10.32 -1.96 5.67
N ASP A 245 10.68 -0.77 6.15
CA ASP A 245 11.14 0.33 5.29
C ASP A 245 12.61 0.73 5.48
N ALA A 246 13.23 0.36 6.60
CA ALA A 246 14.65 0.61 6.89
C ALA A 246 15.05 -0.24 8.10
N ILE A 247 16.32 -0.14 8.50
CA ILE A 247 16.90 -0.82 9.67
C ILE A 247 17.24 0.16 10.79
N GLY A 248 17.31 -0.34 12.02
CA GLY A 248 17.77 0.42 13.19
C GLY A 248 17.04 1.75 13.41
N THR A 249 17.81 2.78 13.74
CA THR A 249 17.29 4.14 14.01
C THR A 249 16.55 4.75 12.82
N LYS A 250 16.94 4.42 11.58
CA LYS A 250 16.23 4.86 10.36
C LYS A 250 14.82 4.28 10.31
N SER A 251 14.67 3.01 10.70
CA SER A 251 13.37 2.34 10.81
C SER A 251 12.47 3.03 11.82
N ASP A 252 12.98 3.27 13.02
CA ASP A 252 12.21 3.89 14.10
C ASP A 252 11.87 5.36 13.82
N TYR A 253 12.74 6.05 13.07
CA TYR A 253 12.47 7.41 12.61
C TYR A 253 11.35 7.45 11.55
N ILE A 254 11.45 6.62 10.50
CA ILE A 254 10.44 6.55 9.43
C ILE A 254 9.11 6.05 10.00
N ARG A 255 9.14 5.02 10.86
CA ARG A 255 7.99 4.31 11.41
C ARG A 255 7.78 4.61 12.90
N LYS A 256 7.74 5.90 13.26
CA LYS A 256 7.65 6.37 14.65
C LYS A 256 6.63 5.60 15.50
N LYS A 257 7.04 5.31 16.74
CA LYS A 257 6.45 4.38 17.73
C LYS A 257 6.75 2.89 17.46
N SER A 258 7.39 2.55 16.35
CA SER A 258 8.10 1.28 16.21
C SER A 258 9.27 1.25 17.18
N ILE A 259 9.69 0.04 17.54
CA ILE A 259 10.93 -0.23 18.27
C ILE A 259 11.64 -1.30 17.46
N TRP A 260 12.76 -0.95 16.83
CA TRP A 260 13.43 -1.82 15.86
C TRP A 260 13.68 -3.23 16.38
N ASP A 261 14.24 -3.35 17.59
CA ASP A 261 14.53 -4.65 18.20
C ASP A 261 13.29 -5.52 18.39
N LYS A 262 12.13 -4.89 18.65
CA LYS A 262 10.85 -5.60 18.73
C LYS A 262 10.36 -6.01 17.34
N THR A 263 10.48 -5.12 16.36
CA THR A 263 10.11 -5.39 14.96
C THR A 263 10.90 -6.57 14.40
N VAL A 264 12.20 -6.67 14.71
CA VAL A 264 13.05 -7.82 14.35
C VAL A 264 12.49 -9.12 14.94
N LYS A 265 12.19 -9.15 16.24
CA LYS A 265 11.63 -10.34 16.90
C LYS A 265 10.25 -10.75 16.36
N VAL A 266 9.43 -9.78 15.95
CA VAL A 266 8.12 -10.05 15.34
C VAL A 266 8.29 -10.58 13.92
N ALA A 267 9.26 -10.05 13.15
CA ALA A 267 9.61 -10.55 11.83
C ALA A 267 10.13 -12.00 11.87
N GLU A 268 11.01 -12.32 12.82
CA GLU A 268 11.50 -13.69 13.08
C GLU A 268 10.34 -14.64 13.41
N PHE A 269 9.41 -14.20 14.26
CA PHE A 269 8.21 -14.97 14.57
C PHE A 269 7.38 -15.26 13.32
N TRP A 270 7.15 -14.27 12.45
CA TRP A 270 6.40 -14.49 11.21
C TRP A 270 7.12 -15.45 10.27
N LYS A 271 8.45 -15.33 10.14
CA LYS A 271 9.27 -16.27 9.38
C LYS A 271 9.11 -17.70 9.90
N GLN A 272 9.29 -17.92 11.20
CA GLN A 272 9.13 -19.24 11.81
C GLN A 272 7.70 -19.77 11.61
N TYR A 273 6.70 -18.93 11.85
CA TYR A 273 5.31 -19.31 11.69
C TYR A 273 4.98 -19.73 10.25
N ALA A 274 5.53 -19.07 9.24
CA ALA A 274 5.38 -19.50 7.85
C ALA A 274 6.11 -20.83 7.56
N GLN A 275 7.30 -21.05 8.11
CA GLN A 275 8.04 -22.31 7.95
C GLN A 275 7.29 -23.51 8.57
N GLU A 276 6.53 -23.28 9.64
CA GLU A 276 5.72 -24.29 10.32
C GLU A 276 4.37 -24.57 9.63
N ASN A 277 3.96 -23.76 8.65
CA ASN A 277 2.64 -23.86 8.02
C ASN A 277 2.73 -23.76 6.49
N ASN A 278 2.41 -24.85 5.80
CA ASN A 278 2.55 -24.97 4.34
C ASN A 278 1.66 -24.03 3.51
N ASN A 279 0.61 -23.46 4.11
CA ASN A 279 -0.32 -22.54 3.45
C ASN A 279 0.02 -21.06 3.72
N ILE A 280 1.13 -20.76 4.40
CA ILE A 280 1.49 -19.40 4.81
C ILE A 280 2.76 -18.93 4.10
N GLU A 281 2.67 -17.79 3.41
CA GLU A 281 3.79 -17.11 2.76
C GLU A 281 4.10 -15.78 3.46
N ILE A 282 5.39 -15.45 3.59
CA ILE A 282 5.82 -14.11 3.98
C ILE A 282 6.16 -13.29 2.73
N GLY A 283 5.58 -12.09 2.67
CA GLY A 283 6.01 -11.06 1.75
C GLY A 283 6.50 -9.82 2.49
N ILE A 284 7.54 -9.19 1.96
CA ILE A 284 8.01 -7.89 2.40
C ILE A 284 7.31 -6.83 1.55
N SER A 285 6.80 -5.79 2.20
CA SER A 285 6.23 -4.61 1.57
C SER A 285 7.11 -3.42 1.93
N HIS A 286 7.92 -2.97 0.97
CA HIS A 286 8.92 -1.92 1.18
C HIS A 286 8.46 -0.63 0.49
N THR A 287 8.20 0.42 1.28
CA THR A 287 7.88 1.75 0.75
C THR A 287 9.18 2.56 0.62
N VAL A 288 9.56 2.87 -0.62
CA VAL A 288 10.75 3.68 -0.92
C VAL A 288 10.37 5.15 -0.97
N SER A 289 11.05 5.96 -0.16
CA SER A 289 10.93 7.40 -0.11
C SER A 289 12.32 8.04 -0.18
N ILE A 290 12.37 9.37 -0.19
CA ILE A 290 13.63 10.10 -0.12
C ILE A 290 14.48 9.72 1.12
N PHE A 291 13.85 9.29 2.23
CA PHE A 291 14.57 8.90 3.45
C PHE A 291 15.44 7.65 3.28
N ASN A 292 14.95 6.62 2.59
CA ASN A 292 15.56 5.28 2.58
C ASN A 292 16.16 4.88 1.23
N ILE A 293 15.93 5.64 0.15
CA ILE A 293 16.44 5.30 -1.18
C ILE A 293 17.98 5.21 -1.26
N LEU A 294 18.69 6.00 -0.46
CA LEU A 294 20.17 6.02 -0.39
C LEU A 294 20.77 4.92 0.50
N TYR A 295 19.91 4.08 1.09
CA TYR A 295 20.25 3.04 2.07
C TYR A 295 19.63 1.69 1.68
N TYR A 296 19.38 1.50 0.38
CA TYR A 296 18.69 0.32 -0.11
C TYR A 296 19.56 -0.95 -0.03
N ASP A 297 20.87 -0.81 -0.21
CA ASP A 297 21.85 -1.90 -0.05
C ASP A 297 21.87 -2.50 1.36
N GLU A 298 22.05 -1.67 2.40
CA GLU A 298 22.04 -2.13 3.80
C GLU A 298 20.70 -2.76 4.19
N TYR A 299 19.60 -2.27 3.62
CA TYR A 299 18.27 -2.82 3.83
C TYR A 299 18.12 -4.20 3.17
N ILE A 300 18.56 -4.35 1.91
CA ILE A 300 18.50 -5.62 1.20
C ILE A 300 19.40 -6.67 1.83
N ASP A 301 20.58 -6.27 2.29
CA ASP A 301 21.47 -7.12 3.07
C ASP A 301 20.75 -7.70 4.29
N TRP A 302 20.13 -6.86 5.10
CA TRP A 302 19.39 -7.30 6.28
C TRP A 302 18.18 -8.19 5.92
N ILE A 303 17.44 -7.87 4.86
CA ILE A 303 16.29 -8.68 4.43
C ILE A 303 16.74 -10.09 4.02
N ILE A 304 17.84 -10.20 3.27
CA ILE A 304 18.37 -11.50 2.84
C ILE A 304 18.92 -12.29 4.03
N ASP A 305 19.62 -11.65 4.95
CA ASP A 305 20.11 -12.31 6.16
C ASP A 305 18.95 -12.80 7.03
N MET A 306 17.90 -11.98 7.18
CA MET A 306 16.73 -12.29 7.99
C MET A 306 15.87 -13.39 7.37
N PHE A 307 15.55 -13.31 6.08
CA PHE A 307 14.53 -14.16 5.43
C PHE A 307 15.09 -15.16 4.40
N SER A 308 16.40 -15.14 4.14
CA SER A 308 17.08 -16.02 3.19
C SER A 308 16.44 -15.96 1.79
N ASP A 309 15.89 -17.06 1.26
CA ASP A 309 15.14 -17.09 0.00
C ASP A 309 13.65 -17.46 0.19
N THR A 310 13.16 -17.40 1.43
CA THR A 310 11.79 -17.81 1.81
C THR A 310 10.83 -16.62 1.94
N PHE A 311 10.92 -15.66 1.00
CA PHE A 311 10.03 -14.51 0.97
C PHE A 311 9.75 -14.04 -0.46
N THR A 312 8.72 -13.21 -0.61
CA THR A 312 8.52 -12.33 -1.77
C THR A 312 8.71 -10.87 -1.35
N ILE A 313 9.08 -9.97 -2.26
CA ILE A 313 9.24 -8.54 -1.95
C ILE A 313 8.53 -7.67 -2.97
N ASP A 314 7.83 -6.66 -2.47
CA ASP A 314 7.27 -5.58 -3.26
C ASP A 314 7.99 -4.28 -2.89
N VAL A 315 8.65 -3.67 -3.88
CA VAL A 315 9.33 -2.38 -3.75
C VAL A 315 8.45 -1.30 -4.39
N ASN A 316 7.93 -0.41 -3.55
CA ASN A 316 6.91 0.57 -3.90
C ASN A 316 7.43 1.98 -3.64
N PRO A 317 7.88 2.72 -4.67
CA PRO A 317 8.14 4.15 -4.54
C PRO A 317 6.89 4.88 -4.07
N ILE A 318 7.05 5.76 -3.08
CA ILE A 318 5.97 6.60 -2.60
C ILE A 318 5.58 7.60 -3.69
N HIS A 319 4.27 7.85 -3.83
CA HIS A 319 3.74 8.85 -4.77
C HIS A 319 3.23 10.10 -4.07
N TYR A 320 2.71 9.94 -2.85
CA TYR A 320 2.22 11.02 -2.00
C TYR A 320 2.59 10.71 -0.53
N PRO A 321 2.99 11.71 0.28
CA PRO A 321 3.10 13.12 -0.06
C PRO A 321 4.27 13.43 -1.00
N THR A 322 4.09 14.42 -1.88
CA THR A 322 5.01 14.74 -2.98
C THR A 322 6.41 15.10 -2.51
N TYR A 323 6.57 15.68 -1.31
CA TYR A 323 7.86 16.04 -0.72
C TYR A 323 8.69 14.82 -0.26
N LEU A 324 8.12 13.62 -0.21
CA LEU A 324 8.84 12.37 0.07
C LEU A 324 9.14 11.55 -1.19
N THR A 325 8.57 11.95 -2.32
CA THR A 325 8.70 11.30 -3.61
C THR A 325 10.01 11.72 -4.26
N ALA A 326 11.02 10.85 -4.28
CA ALA A 326 12.37 11.17 -4.79
C ALA A 326 12.36 11.67 -6.25
N TYR A 327 11.42 11.20 -7.07
CA TYR A 327 11.23 11.67 -8.44
C TYR A 327 10.89 13.17 -8.56
N ASN A 328 10.29 13.78 -7.53
CA ASN A 328 9.93 15.20 -7.56
C ASN A 328 11.10 16.14 -7.24
N PHE A 329 12.24 15.61 -6.79
CA PHE A 329 13.41 16.41 -6.44
C PHE A 329 14.10 16.99 -7.69
N PRO A 330 14.87 18.09 -7.54
CA PRO A 330 15.66 18.67 -8.63
C PRO A 330 16.54 17.66 -9.38
N ASN A 331 16.78 17.89 -10.67
CA ASN A 331 17.53 16.95 -11.52
C ASN A 331 18.95 16.68 -11.01
N ASP A 332 19.63 17.68 -10.46
CA ASP A 332 20.95 17.55 -9.83
C ASP A 332 20.90 16.60 -8.61
N VAL A 333 19.88 16.73 -7.76
CA VAL A 333 19.65 15.80 -6.63
C VAL A 333 19.35 14.39 -7.13
N LYS A 334 18.48 14.24 -8.14
CA LYS A 334 18.17 12.93 -8.73
C LYS A 334 19.40 12.25 -9.32
N GLN A 335 20.28 12.99 -10.00
CA GLN A 335 21.53 12.46 -10.56
C GLN A 335 22.50 11.99 -9.46
N LYS A 336 22.60 12.72 -8.34
CA LYS A 336 23.37 12.28 -7.17
C LYS A 336 22.79 10.97 -6.58
N ILE A 337 21.46 10.87 -6.44
CA ILE A 337 20.78 9.65 -5.97
C ILE A 337 21.03 8.48 -6.92
N GLN A 338 20.90 8.68 -8.24
CA GLN A 338 21.15 7.65 -9.25
C GLN A 338 22.60 7.15 -9.20
N THR A 339 23.56 8.06 -9.04
CA THR A 339 24.97 7.70 -8.89
C THR A 339 25.19 6.79 -7.68
N GLU A 340 24.54 7.08 -6.56
CA GLU A 340 24.60 6.23 -5.37
C GLU A 340 23.88 4.88 -5.59
N LEU A 341 22.73 4.86 -6.27
CA LEU A 341 22.02 3.62 -6.59
C LEU A 341 22.84 2.70 -7.52
N HIS A 342 23.59 3.25 -8.49
CA HIS A 342 24.49 2.46 -9.32
C HIS A 342 25.66 1.85 -8.51
N LYS A 343 26.21 2.59 -7.53
CA LYS A 343 27.22 2.02 -6.61
C LYS A 343 26.64 0.89 -5.77
N GLN A 344 25.44 1.10 -5.21
CA GLN A 344 24.72 0.07 -4.46
C GLN A 344 24.43 -1.16 -5.32
N GLN A 345 24.02 -0.96 -6.58
CA GLN A 345 23.79 -2.03 -7.54
C GLN A 345 25.03 -2.90 -7.77
N GLU A 346 26.17 -2.29 -8.06
CA GLU A 346 27.43 -3.00 -8.25
C GLU A 346 27.88 -3.72 -6.97
N SER A 347 27.74 -3.08 -5.80
CA SER A 347 28.01 -3.70 -4.50
C SER A 347 27.17 -4.97 -4.29
N LEU A 348 25.85 -4.88 -4.45
CA LEU A 348 24.92 -5.99 -4.28
C LEU A 348 25.16 -7.12 -5.30
N LYS A 349 25.49 -6.77 -6.54
CA LYS A 349 25.80 -7.72 -7.61
C LYS A 349 27.09 -8.51 -7.33
N ASN A 350 28.08 -7.87 -6.70
CA ASN A 350 29.33 -8.53 -6.30
C ASN A 350 29.17 -9.37 -5.03
N LYS A 351 28.24 -8.98 -4.14
CA LYS A 351 28.00 -9.64 -2.87
C LYS A 351 27.14 -10.90 -3.00
N PHE A 352 26.09 -10.86 -3.83
CA PHE A 352 25.11 -11.95 -3.93
C PHE A 352 25.29 -12.77 -5.20
N ASP A 353 24.98 -14.07 -5.12
CA ASP A 353 25.01 -14.93 -6.29
C ASP A 353 24.00 -14.47 -7.36
N SER A 354 24.28 -14.82 -8.63
CA SER A 354 23.51 -14.34 -9.77
C SER A 354 22.02 -14.73 -9.75
N ARG A 355 21.64 -15.80 -9.05
CA ARG A 355 20.25 -16.25 -8.95
C ARG A 355 19.52 -15.40 -7.92
N LEU A 356 20.07 -15.25 -6.72
CA LEU A 356 19.48 -14.44 -5.65
C LEU A 356 19.38 -12.97 -6.08
N TYR A 357 20.45 -12.43 -6.65
CA TYR A 357 20.48 -11.06 -7.17
C TYR A 357 19.37 -10.83 -8.20
N ARG A 358 19.24 -11.67 -9.23
CA ARG A 358 18.20 -11.51 -10.26
C ARG A 358 16.79 -11.65 -9.69
N LYS A 359 16.59 -12.57 -8.74
CA LYS A 359 15.27 -12.87 -8.17
C LYS A 359 14.76 -11.75 -7.27
N TYR A 360 15.62 -11.19 -6.41
CA TYR A 360 15.19 -10.32 -5.31
C TYR A 360 15.72 -8.90 -5.33
N ILE A 361 16.74 -8.60 -6.14
CA ILE A 361 17.52 -7.35 -6.02
C ILE A 361 17.56 -6.60 -7.34
N GLY A 362 18.17 -7.20 -8.37
CA GLY A 362 18.54 -6.53 -9.61
C GLY A 362 17.37 -5.86 -10.31
N LYS A 363 16.22 -6.54 -10.40
CA LYS A 363 15.01 -5.97 -11.02
C LYS A 363 14.52 -4.72 -10.28
N TYR A 364 14.58 -4.71 -8.94
CA TYR A 364 13.98 -3.64 -8.15
C TYR A 364 14.88 -2.42 -8.09
N ILE A 365 16.20 -2.59 -7.93
CA ILE A 365 17.13 -1.46 -7.97
C ILE A 365 17.17 -0.80 -9.35
N LEU A 366 17.13 -1.59 -10.43
CA LEU A 366 16.99 -1.06 -11.80
C LEU A 366 15.69 -0.26 -11.95
N LYS A 367 14.57 -0.79 -11.46
CA LYS A 367 13.29 -0.06 -11.47
C LYS A 367 13.37 1.27 -10.70
N LEU A 368 14.14 1.36 -9.62
CA LEU A 368 14.35 2.60 -8.88
C LEU A 368 15.21 3.61 -9.66
N ILE A 369 16.23 3.14 -10.38
CA ILE A 369 17.06 3.98 -11.26
C ILE A 369 16.21 4.53 -12.40
N ASP A 370 15.50 3.66 -13.12
CA ASP A 370 14.62 4.02 -14.25
C ASP A 370 13.50 4.98 -13.79
N TYR A 371 12.96 4.76 -12.60
CA TYR A 371 11.96 5.64 -11.97
C TYR A 371 12.46 7.08 -11.84
N LEU A 372 13.75 7.30 -11.57
CA LEU A 372 14.35 8.63 -11.47
C LEU A 372 14.72 9.24 -12.82
N GLU A 373 14.90 8.43 -13.87
CA GLU A 373 15.23 8.87 -15.24
C GLU A 373 14.04 9.47 -15.98
N THR A 374 12.81 9.03 -15.65
CA THR A 374 11.63 9.52 -16.37
C THR A 374 11.56 11.04 -16.32
N ASP A 375 11.57 11.65 -17.50
CA ASP A 375 11.54 13.10 -17.64
C ASP A 375 10.20 13.63 -17.09
N SER A 376 10.20 14.83 -16.52
CA SER A 376 9.04 15.44 -15.86
C SER A 376 7.78 15.27 -16.71
N ASN A 377 6.92 14.31 -16.35
CA ASN A 377 5.60 14.16 -16.98
C ASN A 377 4.84 15.48 -16.82
N LYS A 378 4.65 16.19 -17.93
CA LYS A 378 4.02 17.52 -18.05
C LYS A 378 2.58 17.62 -17.53
N ASN A 379 2.01 16.54 -16.99
CA ASN A 379 0.57 16.40 -16.73
C ASN A 379 0.21 16.07 -15.27
N GLU A 380 1.17 15.93 -14.36
CA GLU A 380 0.87 15.99 -12.92
C GLU A 380 1.30 17.36 -12.39
N PRO A 381 0.51 18.05 -11.55
CA PRO A 381 0.91 19.30 -10.93
C PRO A 381 2.08 19.03 -9.97
N THR A 382 3.29 19.02 -10.53
CA THR A 382 4.52 18.95 -9.76
C THR A 382 4.79 20.34 -9.18
N PHE A 383 4.71 20.46 -7.87
CA PHE A 383 5.49 21.46 -7.14
C PHE A 383 6.97 21.12 -7.37
N ALA A 384 7.51 21.50 -8.53
CA ALA A 384 8.80 21.01 -9.02
C ALA A 384 9.93 21.93 -8.59
N GLY A 385 11.04 21.35 -8.12
CA GLY A 385 12.30 22.07 -7.91
C GLY A 385 12.55 22.46 -6.46
N ARG A 386 13.22 23.61 -6.23
CA ARG A 386 13.68 24.04 -4.88
C ARG A 386 12.56 24.13 -3.83
N ASP A 387 11.33 24.35 -4.27
CA ASP A 387 10.15 24.37 -3.40
C ASP A 387 9.90 23.00 -2.72
N ILE A 388 10.16 21.89 -3.42
CA ILE A 388 10.00 20.53 -2.85
C ILE A 388 11.00 20.26 -1.73
N ILE A 389 12.23 20.77 -1.87
CA ILE A 389 13.28 20.65 -0.84
C ILE A 389 12.88 21.46 0.39
N ASN A 390 12.40 22.69 0.18
CA ASN A 390 11.91 23.53 1.27
C ASN A 390 10.71 22.89 1.96
N GLN A 391 9.76 22.34 1.21
CA GLN A 391 8.61 21.62 1.76
C GLN A 391 9.05 20.37 2.54
N PHE A 392 10.00 19.60 2.02
CA PHE A 392 10.58 18.45 2.70
C PHE A 392 11.22 18.87 4.03
N LYS A 393 12.10 19.87 4.03
CA LYS A 393 12.77 20.39 5.24
C LYS A 393 11.75 20.89 6.25
N ALA A 394 10.90 21.85 5.85
CA ALA A 394 9.90 22.45 6.73
C ALA A 394 8.97 21.40 7.36
N THR A 395 8.50 20.43 6.57
CA THR A 395 7.61 19.39 7.09
C THR A 395 8.34 18.41 8.00
N THR A 396 9.53 17.97 7.60
CA THR A 396 10.32 16.98 8.36
C THR A 396 10.80 17.55 9.68
N GLU A 397 11.28 18.80 9.70
CA GLU A 397 11.76 19.51 10.88
C GLU A 397 10.61 19.86 11.83
N SER A 398 9.45 20.29 11.31
CA SER A 398 8.25 20.50 12.14
C SER A 398 7.82 19.20 12.83
N LEU A 399 7.93 18.07 12.14
CA LEU A 399 7.64 16.77 12.73
C LEU A 399 8.72 16.32 13.73
N ASP A 400 10.00 16.63 13.47
CA ASP A 400 11.09 16.35 14.41
C ASP A 400 10.85 17.06 15.73
N GLU A 401 10.51 18.35 15.68
CA GLU A 401 10.21 19.17 16.84
C GLU A 401 9.00 18.61 17.62
N VAL A 402 7.85 18.42 16.96
CA VAL A 402 6.61 17.98 17.62
C VAL A 402 6.73 16.58 18.23
N ARG A 403 7.59 15.73 17.64
CA ARG A 403 7.82 14.35 18.10
C ARG A 403 8.98 14.21 19.06
N ASN A 404 9.74 15.28 19.33
CA ASN A 404 11.01 15.25 20.03
C ASN A 404 11.96 14.19 19.43
N ASP A 405 12.06 14.14 18.11
CA ASP A 405 12.98 13.25 17.39
C ASP A 405 14.37 13.90 17.27
N ASN A 406 15.39 13.07 17.04
CA ASN A 406 16.66 13.56 16.51
C ASN A 406 16.42 14.20 15.15
N SER A 407 17.22 15.21 14.81
CA SER A 407 17.15 15.85 13.50
C SER A 407 17.37 14.82 12.39
N TRP A 408 16.57 14.90 11.33
CA TRP A 408 16.63 13.99 10.18
C TRP A 408 18.03 13.92 9.55
N GLN A 409 18.80 15.01 9.61
CA GLN A 409 20.17 15.09 9.11
C GLN A 409 21.10 14.12 9.83
N LEU A 410 20.92 13.92 11.14
CA LEU A 410 21.69 12.95 11.92
C LEU A 410 21.31 11.51 11.60
N VAL A 411 20.03 11.27 11.28
CA VAL A 411 19.52 9.93 10.95
C VAL A 411 19.87 9.53 9.52
N PHE A 412 19.90 10.49 8.60
CA PHE A 412 20.15 10.29 7.17
C PHE A 412 21.28 11.18 6.64
N PRO A 413 22.54 10.93 7.04
CA PRO A 413 23.68 11.77 6.65
C PRO A 413 23.89 11.87 5.13
N LYS A 414 23.78 10.75 4.37
CA LYS A 414 23.89 10.77 2.89
C LYS A 414 22.85 11.68 2.24
N LEU A 415 21.62 11.70 2.80
CA LEU A 415 20.56 12.55 2.28
C LEU A 415 20.83 14.01 2.61
N SER A 416 21.33 14.29 3.82
CA SER A 416 21.68 15.63 4.25
C SER A 416 22.78 16.23 3.38
N GLU A 417 23.81 15.47 3.03
CA GLU A 417 24.86 15.87 2.10
C GLU A 417 24.25 16.24 0.74
N ILE A 418 23.50 15.32 0.13
CA ILE A 418 22.92 15.52 -1.20
C ILE A 418 21.97 16.73 -1.28
N ILE A 419 21.18 16.98 -0.23
CA ILE A 419 20.18 18.06 -0.20
C ILE A 419 20.80 19.44 0.12
N ASN A 420 21.93 19.48 0.82
CA ASN A 420 22.55 20.74 1.26
C ASN A 420 23.73 21.19 0.38
N ASP A 421 24.25 20.30 -0.46
CA ASP A 421 25.18 20.60 -1.55
C ASP A 421 24.48 21.28 -2.74
#